data_AF-A0AAV9ENV5-F1
#
_entry.id   AF-A0AAV9ENV5-F1
#
_cell.length_a   1.000
_cell.length_b   1.000
_cell.length_c   1.000
_cell.angle_alpha   90.00
_cell.angle_beta   90.00
_cell.angle_gamma   90.00
#
_symmetry.space_group_name_H-M   'P 1'
#
loop_
_entity.id
_entity.type
_entity.pdbx_description
1 polymer ?
#
loop_
_entity_poly.entity_id
_entity_poly.type
_entity_poly.pdbx_seq_one_letter_code
_entity_poly.pdbx_strand_id
1 'polypeptide(L)'
;MEDPGILESLGDESIEEILHSWNDFCACTESLLRGTGSDSAIESEFASSVKSLCRHGLCSLVSDHFFQVLEVVHSLYELLFLGLKNE
;
A
#
# COMPACT_ATOMS: atom_id res chain seq x y z
N MET A 1 19.03 -15.05 2.06
CA MET A 1 20.12 -14.63 1.15
C MET A 1 19.41 -13.98 0.00
N GLU A 2 19.36 -12.65 0.02
CA GLU A 2 18.73 -11.87 -1.06
C GLU A 2 19.67 -11.93 -2.24
N ASP A 3 19.18 -12.39 -3.39
CA ASP A 3 19.95 -12.48 -4.63
C ASP A 3 19.91 -11.12 -5.33
N PRO A 4 21.00 -10.32 -5.29
CA PRO A 4 21.04 -9.02 -5.96
C PRO A 4 20.87 -9.13 -7.48
N GLY A 5 21.04 -10.32 -8.07
CA GLY A 5 20.78 -10.58 -9.49
C GLY A 5 19.32 -10.45 -9.90
N ILE A 6 18.37 -10.51 -8.96
CA ILE A 6 16.95 -10.28 -9.24
C ILE A 6 16.70 -8.81 -9.65
N LEU A 7 17.45 -7.87 -9.07
CA LEU A 7 17.35 -6.45 -9.44
C LEU A 7 18.01 -6.17 -10.80
N GLU A 8 19.06 -6.91 -11.14
CA GLU A 8 19.75 -6.80 -12.44
C GLU A 8 18.97 -7.47 -13.58
N SER A 9 18.01 -8.37 -13.25
CA SER A 9 17.09 -8.99 -14.23
C SER A 9 15.83 -8.16 -14.49
N LEU A 10 15.58 -7.09 -13.74
CA LEU A 10 14.46 -6.19 -13.96
C LEU A 10 14.84 -5.17 -15.02
N GLY A 11 14.18 -5.23 -16.18
CA GLY A 11 14.34 -4.20 -17.21
C GLY A 11 13.75 -2.87 -16.75
N ASP A 12 14.23 -1.76 -17.31
CA ASP A 12 13.79 -0.39 -16.98
C ASP A 12 12.26 -0.23 -17.02
N GLU A 13 11.58 -0.85 -17.99
CA GLU A 13 10.11 -0.86 -18.10
C GLU A 13 9.43 -1.52 -16.90
N SER A 14 9.99 -2.62 -16.38
CA SER A 14 9.47 -3.28 -15.18
C SER A 14 9.72 -2.44 -13.93
N ILE A 15 10.85 -1.73 -13.86
CA ILE A 15 11.15 -0.83 -12.75
C ILE A 15 10.15 0.32 -12.72
N GLU A 16 9.91 0.97 -13.86
CA GLU A 16 8.92 2.05 -13.97
C GLU A 16 7.51 1.58 -13.60
N GLU A 17 7.08 0.40 -14.09
CA GLU A 17 5.78 -0.17 -13.76
C GLU A 17 5.64 -0.48 -12.26
N ILE A 18 6.69 -1.05 -11.64
CA ILE A 18 6.71 -1.31 -10.19
C ILE A 18 6.58 -0.01 -9.40
N LEU A 19 7.36 1.02 -9.76
CA LEU A 19 7.34 2.31 -9.06
C LEU A 19 5.98 3.01 -9.19
N HIS A 20 5.39 3.00 -10.39
CA HIS A 20 4.07 3.58 -10.62
C HIS A 20 3.00 2.82 -9.84
N SER A 21 2.97 1.49 -9.96
CA SER A 21 1.99 0.64 -9.27
C SER A 21 2.12 0.76 -7.74
N TRP A 22 3.34 0.92 -7.22
CA TRP A 22 3.58 1.14 -5.79
C TRP A 22 3.01 2.47 -5.31
N ASN A 23 3.25 3.55 -6.06
CA ASN A 23 2.75 4.86 -5.70
C ASN A 23 1.21 4.91 -5.71
N ASP A 24 0.59 4.33 -6.74
CA ASP A 24 -0.88 4.25 -6.84
C ASP A 24 -1.46 3.40 -5.72
N PHE A 25 -0.83 2.27 -5.40
CA PHE A 25 -1.21 1.43 -4.27
C PHE A 25 -1.18 2.21 -2.94
N CYS A 26 -0.12 2.96 -2.66
CA CYS A 26 -0.03 3.78 -1.45
C CYS A 26 -1.14 4.86 -1.41
N ALA A 27 -1.33 5.59 -2.51
CA ALA A 27 -2.35 6.64 -2.59
C ALA A 27 -3.78 6.09 -2.42
N CYS A 28 -4.08 4.93 -3.03
CA CYS A 28 -5.36 4.25 -2.87
C CYS A 28 -5.54 3.73 -1.44
N THR A 29 -4.50 3.15 -0.84
CA THR A 29 -4.54 2.66 0.55
C THR A 29 -4.88 3.78 1.53
N GLU A 30 -4.21 4.93 1.40
CA GLU A 30 -4.52 6.10 2.23
C GLU A 30 -5.95 6.60 2.02
N SER A 31 -6.42 6.66 0.77
CA SER A 31 -7.76 7.14 0.43
C SER A 31 -8.87 6.22 0.96
N LEU A 32 -8.66 4.89 0.87
CA LEU A 32 -9.57 3.88 1.41
C LEU A 32 -9.64 3.97 2.94
N LEU A 33 -8.50 4.08 3.62
CA LEU A 33 -8.44 4.11 5.08
C LEU A 33 -8.91 5.43 5.69
N ARG A 34 -8.75 6.56 4.98
CA ARG A 34 -9.32 7.85 5.37
C ARG A 34 -10.84 7.92 5.17
N GLY A 35 -11.44 6.93 4.49
CA GLY A 35 -12.86 6.95 4.14
C GLY A 35 -13.22 8.04 3.13
N THR A 36 -12.24 8.62 2.44
CA THR A 36 -12.44 9.68 1.44
C THR A 36 -12.71 9.12 0.05
N GLY A 37 -12.66 7.79 -0.12
CA GLY A 37 -12.62 7.13 -1.42
C GLY A 37 -13.57 5.94 -1.57
N SER A 38 -14.85 6.09 -1.21
CA SER A 38 -15.91 5.10 -1.50
C SER A 38 -16.26 4.99 -3.00
N ASP A 39 -15.37 5.45 -3.88
CA ASP A 39 -15.56 5.44 -5.31
C ASP A 39 -15.04 4.12 -5.88
N SER A 40 -15.91 3.40 -6.60
CA SER A 40 -15.59 2.14 -7.28
C SER A 40 -14.33 2.22 -8.18
N ALA A 41 -13.95 3.42 -8.64
CA ALA A 41 -12.72 3.66 -9.39
C ALA A 41 -11.46 3.42 -8.53
N ILE A 42 -11.44 3.90 -7.29
CA ILE A 42 -10.30 3.76 -6.36
C ILE A 42 -10.11 2.30 -5.98
N GLU A 43 -11.20 1.57 -5.72
CA GLU A 43 -11.14 0.13 -5.46
C GLU A 43 -10.58 -0.67 -6.64
N SER A 44 -10.97 -0.30 -7.86
CA SER A 44 -10.45 -0.92 -9.09
C SER A 44 -8.97 -0.62 -9.30
N GLU A 45 -8.54 0.62 -9.07
CA GLU A 45 -7.15 1.07 -9.20
C GLU A 45 -6.26 0.42 -8.14
N PHE A 46 -6.75 0.32 -6.90
CA PHE A 46 -6.13 -0.43 -5.82
C PHE A 46 -5.91 -1.90 -6.22
N ALA A 47 -6.96 -2.58 -6.68
CA ALA A 47 -6.87 -3.99 -7.07
C ALA A 47 -5.92 -4.21 -8.27
N SER A 48 -5.91 -3.28 -9.23
CA SER A 48 -4.98 -3.29 -10.36
C SER A 48 -3.53 -3.16 -9.91
N SER A 49 -3.26 -2.21 -9.02
CA SER A 49 -1.93 -1.93 -8.46
C SER A 49 -1.40 -3.12 -7.66
N VAL A 50 -2.23 -3.71 -6.80
CA VAL A 50 -1.89 -4.92 -6.04
C VAL A 50 -1.56 -6.08 -6.98
N LYS A 51 -2.38 -6.29 -8.02
CA LYS A 51 -2.15 -7.37 -9.00
C LYS A 51 -0.84 -7.17 -9.76
N SER A 52 -0.53 -5.94 -10.17
CA SER A 52 0.73 -5.58 -10.83
C SER A 52 1.92 -5.91 -9.94
N LEU A 53 1.96 -5.38 -8.72
CA LEU A 53 3.03 -5.62 -7.75
C LEU A 53 3.21 -7.11 -7.42
N CYS A 54 2.11 -7.83 -7.26
CA CYS A 54 2.14 -9.27 -7.04
C CYS A 54 2.71 -10.06 -8.22
N ARG A 55 2.50 -9.61 -9.47
CA ARG A 55 3.10 -10.23 -10.67
C ARG A 55 4.62 -10.11 -10.64
N HIS A 56 5.16 -9.08 -10.01
CA HIS A 56 6.60 -8.87 -9.78
C HIS A 56 7.12 -9.53 -8.49
N GLY A 57 6.32 -10.36 -7.82
CA GLY A 57 6.73 -11.06 -6.59
C GLY A 57 6.68 -10.23 -5.31
N LEU A 58 6.10 -9.02 -5.37
CA LEU A 58 6.06 -8.08 -4.24
C LEU A 58 4.83 -8.24 -3.33
N CYS A 59 4.12 -9.38 -3.40
CA CYS A 59 2.91 -9.58 -2.59
C CYS A 59 3.14 -9.46 -1.08
N SER A 60 4.29 -9.94 -0.58
CA SER A 60 4.63 -9.82 0.86
C SER A 60 4.78 -8.36 1.25
N LEU A 61 5.49 -7.57 0.45
CA LEU A 61 5.68 -6.14 0.69
C LEU A 61 4.34 -5.38 0.70
N VAL A 62 3.46 -5.68 -0.25
CA VAL A 62 2.10 -5.12 -0.31
C VAL A 62 1.32 -5.44 0.97
N SER A 63 1.35 -6.71 1.41
CA SER A 63 0.67 -7.15 2.62
C SER A 63 1.22 -6.48 3.87
N ASP A 64 2.55 -6.47 4.02
CA ASP A 64 3.23 -5.89 5.18
C ASP A 64 2.93 -4.38 5.29
N HIS A 65 2.99 -3.66 4.17
CA HIS A 65 2.65 -2.25 4.13
C HIS A 65 1.19 -2.01 4.51
N PHE A 66 0.25 -2.77 3.93
CA PHE A 66 -1.16 -2.62 4.24
C PHE A 66 -1.45 -2.84 5.73
N PHE A 67 -0.86 -3.87 6.34
CA PHE A 67 -1.00 -4.11 7.78
C PHE A 67 -0.36 -3.02 8.63
N GLN A 68 0.80 -2.51 8.22
CA GLN A 68 1.47 -1.41 8.91
C GLN A 68 0.60 -0.14 8.92
N VAL A 69 0.01 0.22 7.77
CA VAL A 69 -0.86 1.40 7.69
C VAL A 69 -2.12 1.20 8.55
N LEU A 70 -2.71 -0.01 8.54
CA LEU A 70 -3.83 -0.34 9.43
C LEU A 70 -3.48 -0.19 10.91
N GLU A 71 -2.31 -0.68 11.33
CA GLU A 71 -1.84 -0.57 12.72
C GLU A 71 -1.64 0.90 13.13
N VAL A 72 -1.06 1.72 12.24
CA VAL A 72 -0.88 3.15 12.48
C VAL A 72 -2.24 3.85 12.60
N VAL A 73 -3.16 3.58 11.69
CA VAL A 73 -4.52 4.16 11.72
C VAL A 73 -5.24 3.77 13.01
N HIS A 74 -5.20 2.49 13.39
CA HIS A 74 -5.78 2.01 14.65
C HIS A 74 -5.16 2.71 15.87
N SER A 75 -3.83 2.78 15.93
CA SER A 75 -3.10 3.44 17.04
C SER A 75 -3.47 4.92 17.17
N LEU A 76 -3.64 5.63 16.04
CA LEU A 76 -4.07 7.03 16.03
C LEU A 76 -5.50 7.20 16.57
N TYR A 77 -6.43 6.30 16.22
CA TYR A 77 -7.79 6.31 16.77
C TYR A 77 -7.80 6.07 18.28
N GLU A 78 -6.99 5.15 18.79
CA GLU A 78 -6.88 4.90 20.24
C GLU A 78 -6.36 6.14 20.99
N LEU A 79 -5.33 6.80 20.46
CA LEU A 79 -4.79 8.04 21.05
C LEU A 79 -5.82 9.19 21.02
N LEU A 80 -6.55 9.36 19.91
CA LEU A 80 -7.62 10.35 19.81
C LEU A 80 -8.74 10.08 20.83
N PHE A 81 -9.14 8.82 20.97
CA PHE A 81 -10.21 8.41 21.89
C PHE A 81 -9.78 8.54 23.36
N LEU A 82 -8.52 8.24 23.69
CA LEU A 82 -7.95 8.47 25.02
C LEU A 82 -7.82 9.97 25.32
N GLY A 83 -7.45 10.79 24.34
CA GLY A 83 -7.39 12.25 24.47
C GLY A 83 -8.75 12.86 24.82
N LEU A 84 -9.83 12.39 24.18
CA LEU A 84 -11.20 12.85 24.42
C LEU A 84 -11.81 12.40 25.77
N LYS A 85 -11.21 11.40 26.43
CA LYS A 85 -11.69 10.91 27.74
C LYS A 85 -11.06 11.61 28.95
N ASN A 86 -10.06 12.44 28.74
CA ASN A 86 -9.32 13.13 29.80
C ASN A 86 -9.70 14.62 29.95
N GLU A 87 -10.80 15.05 29.33
CA GLU A 87 -11.39 16.39 29.43
C GLU A 87 -12.76 16.33 30.13
#